data_AF-K2DCS6-F1
#
_entry.id   AF-K2DCS6-F1
#
_cell.length_a   1.000
_cell.length_b   1.000
_cell.length_c   1.000
_cell.angle_alpha   90.00
_cell.angle_beta   90.00
_cell.angle_gamma   90.00
#
_symmetry.space_group_name_H-M   'P 1'
#
loop_
_entity.id
_entity.type
_entity.pdbx_description
1 polymer ?
#
loop_
_entity_poly.entity_id
_entity_poly.type
_entity_poly.pdbx_seq_one_letter_code
_entity_poly.pdbx_strand_id
1 'polypeptide(L)'
;SLYQIWVTRYDKDAKNTGILEKIFLSFIVFFLVFSGVIGVSFIPSEPFLKALFTSSVAMFGLSYVGAYLKNEINKKFIFQYAFITVVFLILMVVFRP
;
A
#
# COMPACT_ATOMS: atom_id res chain seq x y z
N SER A 1 -4.19 9.66 -5.76
CA SER A 1 -3.04 9.40 -6.65
C SER A 1 -2.64 10.63 -7.46
N LEU A 2 -3.57 11.37 -8.08
CA LEU A 2 -3.29 12.58 -8.88
C LEU A 2 -2.49 13.66 -8.13
N TYR A 3 -2.76 13.87 -6.83
CA TYR A 3 -2.08 14.87 -6.02
C TYR A 3 -0.58 14.57 -5.79
N GLN A 4 -0.24 13.30 -5.54
CA GLN A 4 1.16 12.88 -5.42
C GLN A 4 1.92 13.05 -6.73
N ILE A 5 1.29 12.73 -7.87
CA ILE A 5 1.89 12.91 -9.20
C ILE A 5 2.18 14.39 -9.50
N TRP A 6 1.34 15.31 -9.00
CA TRP A 6 1.50 16.75 -9.17
C TRP A 6 2.62 17.31 -8.29
N VAL A 7 2.67 16.90 -7.01
CA VAL A 7 3.73 17.31 -6.07
C VAL A 7 5.11 16.78 -6.50
N THR A 8 5.19 15.54 -7.01
CA THR A 8 6.46 14.95 -7.47
C THR A 8 7.04 15.64 -8.72
N ARG A 9 6.27 16.45 -9.48
CA ARG A 9 6.84 17.27 -10.58
C ARG A 9 7.69 18.45 -10.09
N TYR A 10 7.52 18.89 -8.84
CA TYR A 10 8.24 20.02 -8.26
C TYR A 10 9.44 19.61 -7.40
N ASP A 11 9.55 18.33 -7.04
CA ASP A 11 10.71 17.78 -6.32
C ASP A 11 11.87 17.54 -7.29
N LYS A 12 12.97 18.29 -7.13
CA LYS A 12 14.19 18.22 -7.96
C LYS A 12 14.91 16.86 -7.91
N ASP A 13 14.60 16.02 -6.93
CA ASP A 13 15.17 14.69 -6.72
C ASP A 13 14.30 13.54 -7.28
N ALA A 14 13.17 13.85 -7.92
CA ALA A 14 12.31 12.83 -8.49
C ALA A 14 12.94 12.26 -9.76
N LYS A 15 13.26 10.96 -9.74
CA LYS A 15 13.68 10.18 -10.90
C LYS A 15 12.75 10.51 -12.08
N ASN A 16 13.30 10.91 -13.22
CA ASN A 16 12.54 11.29 -14.42
C ASN A 16 11.80 10.06 -14.97
N THR A 17 10.66 9.76 -14.33
CA THR A 17 9.87 8.54 -14.53
C THR A 17 8.87 8.79 -15.64
N GLY A 18 8.94 7.97 -16.69
CA GLY A 18 8.04 8.07 -17.84
C GLY A 18 6.58 7.91 -17.43
N ILE A 19 5.66 8.44 -18.24
CA ILE A 19 4.20 8.30 -18.03
C ILE A 19 3.80 6.82 -17.91
N LEU A 20 4.48 5.94 -18.66
CA LEU A 20 4.33 4.48 -18.62
C LEU A 20 4.69 3.87 -17.26
N GLU A 21 5.81 4.27 -16.64
CA GLU A 21 6.19 3.77 -15.31
C GLU A 21 5.16 4.19 -14.26
N LYS A 22 4.60 5.40 -14.36
CA LYS A 22 3.57 5.88 -13.42
C LYS A 22 2.28 5.07 -13.51
N ILE A 23 1.85 4.74 -14.74
CA ILE A 23 0.69 3.87 -14.98
C ILE A 23 0.96 2.47 -14.43
N PHE A 24 2.15 1.93 -14.69
CA PHE A 24 2.53 0.59 -14.23
C PHE A 24 2.60 0.50 -12.69
N LEU A 25 3.20 1.49 -12.02
CA LEU A 25 3.21 1.54 -10.55
C LEU A 25 1.80 1.68 -9.97
N SER A 26 0.96 2.51 -10.59
CA SER A 26 -0.42 2.67 -10.12
C SER A 26 -1.22 1.37 -10.30
N PHE A 27 -0.95 0.61 -11.37
CA PHE A 27 -1.55 -0.70 -11.59
C PHE A 27 -1.07 -1.73 -10.56
N ILE A 28 0.22 -1.75 -10.22
CA ILE A 28 0.77 -2.62 -9.17
C ILE A 28 0.11 -2.34 -7.82
N VAL A 29 0.00 -1.06 -7.43
CA VAL A 29 -0.67 -0.70 -6.17
C VAL A 29 -2.13 -1.12 -6.18
N PHE A 30 -2.83 -0.89 -7.29
CA PHE A 30 -4.22 -1.33 -7.43
C PHE A 30 -4.34 -2.85 -7.27
N PHE A 31 -3.48 -3.62 -7.93
CA PHE A 31 -3.45 -5.08 -7.83
C PHE A 31 -3.19 -5.55 -6.39
N LEU A 32 -2.23 -4.92 -5.69
CA LEU A 32 -1.86 -5.26 -4.32
C LEU A 32 -3.02 -4.99 -3.35
N VAL A 33 -3.66 -3.83 -3.46
CA VAL A 33 -4.84 -3.48 -2.65
C VAL A 33 -6.00 -4.43 -2.95
N PHE A 34 -6.27 -4.69 -4.23
CA PHE A 34 -7.35 -5.58 -4.65
C PHE A 34 -7.16 -7.01 -4.14
N SER A 35 -5.93 -7.55 -4.24
CA SER A 35 -5.58 -8.86 -3.68
C SER A 35 -5.76 -8.91 -2.16
N GLY A 36 -5.34 -7.87 -1.44
CA GLY A 36 -5.53 -7.77 0.01
C GLY A 36 -7.01 -7.73 0.42
N VAL A 37 -7.83 -7.00 -0.32
CA VAL A 37 -9.29 -6.94 -0.10
C VAL A 37 -9.93 -8.32 -0.32
N ILE A 38 -9.61 -8.99 -1.43
CA ILE A 38 -10.15 -10.32 -1.73
C ILE A 38 -9.73 -11.34 -0.67
N GLY A 39 -8.44 -11.34 -0.28
CA GLY A 39 -7.92 -12.29 0.72
C GLY A 39 -8.65 -12.17 2.07
N VAL A 40 -8.96 -10.95 2.49
CA VAL A 40 -9.69 -10.69 3.73
C VAL A 40 -11.20 -10.87 3.60
N SER A 41 -11.75 -10.78 2.39
CA SER A 41 -13.18 -10.91 2.16
C SER A 41 -13.73 -12.27 2.61
N PHE A 42 -12.94 -13.33 2.49
CA PHE A 42 -13.29 -14.69 2.89
C PHE A 42 -13.14 -14.98 4.39
N ILE A 43 -12.50 -14.09 5.16
CA ILE A 43 -12.30 -14.29 6.60
C ILE A 43 -13.54 -13.78 7.33
N PRO A 44 -14.24 -14.59 8.15
CA PRO A 44 -15.32 -14.11 9.00
C PRO A 44 -14.71 -13.34 10.17
N SER A 45 -14.43 -12.06 9.95
CA SER A 45 -13.95 -11.10 10.95
C SER A 45 -14.80 -9.84 10.89
N GLU A 46 -14.71 -9.00 11.91
CA GLU A 46 -15.50 -7.77 11.96
C GLU A 46 -15.22 -6.83 10.78
N PRO A 47 -16.26 -6.16 10.23
CA PRO A 47 -16.12 -5.21 9.13
C PRO A 47 -15.11 -4.09 9.41
N PHE A 48 -15.00 -3.67 10.67
CA PHE A 48 -14.04 -2.64 11.09
C PHE A 48 -12.58 -3.09 10.90
N LEU A 49 -12.24 -4.30 11.35
CA LEU A 49 -10.92 -4.90 11.18
C LEU A 49 -10.57 -5.07 9.70
N LYS A 50 -11.55 -5.47 8.88
CA LYS A 50 -11.38 -5.55 7.41
C LYS A 50 -11.07 -4.20 6.79
N ALA A 51 -11.79 -3.15 7.18
CA ALA A 51 -11.58 -1.79 6.68
C ALA A 51 -10.22 -1.21 7.12
N LEU A 52 -9.78 -1.48 8.35
CA LEU A 52 -8.47 -1.07 8.83
C LEU A 52 -7.32 -1.76 8.09
N PHE A 53 -7.46 -3.07 7.84
CA PHE A 53 -6.47 -3.81 7.08
C PHE A 53 -6.35 -3.28 5.65
N THR A 54 -7.47 -3.12 4.94
CA THR A 54 -7.46 -2.63 3.55
C THR A 54 -6.90 -1.21 3.45
N SER A 55 -7.21 -0.34 4.41
CA SER A 55 -6.64 1.01 4.50
C SER A 55 -5.11 0.97 4.73
N SER A 56 -4.63 0.05 5.56
CA SER A 56 -3.21 -0.15 5.81
C SER A 56 -2.46 -0.65 4.57
N VAL A 57 -3.06 -1.59 3.83
CA VAL A 57 -2.52 -2.09 2.55
C VAL A 57 -2.50 -0.99 1.48
N ALA A 58 -3.53 -0.14 1.43
CA ALA A 58 -3.55 1.01 0.53
C ALA A 58 -2.46 2.04 0.89
N MET A 59 -2.29 2.35 2.18
CA MET A 59 -1.21 3.20 2.65
C MET A 59 0.17 2.62 2.31
N PHE A 60 0.36 1.31 2.44
CA PHE A 60 1.60 0.64 2.01
C PHE A 60 1.89 0.89 0.53
N GLY A 61 0.91 0.67 -0.34
CA GLY A 61 1.06 0.89 -1.77
C GLY A 61 1.42 2.34 -2.12
N LEU A 62 0.75 3.31 -1.50
CA LEU A 62 1.04 4.73 -1.72
C LEU A 62 2.43 5.15 -1.21
N SER A 63 2.82 4.66 -0.03
CA SER A 63 4.16 4.90 0.54
C SER A 63 5.24 4.24 -0.31
N TYR A 64 5.00 3.05 -0.84
CA TYR A 64 5.91 2.36 -1.74
C TYR A 64 6.11 3.12 -3.06
N VAL A 65 5.02 3.59 -3.68
CA VAL A 65 5.10 4.45 -4.87
C VAL A 65 5.88 5.74 -4.58
N GLY A 66 5.61 6.38 -3.43
CA GLY A 66 6.33 7.58 -3.00
C GLY A 66 7.83 7.35 -2.84
N ALA A 67 8.20 6.27 -2.14
CA ALA A 67 9.61 5.90 -1.94
C ALA A 67 10.31 5.48 -3.24
N TYR A 68 9.60 4.76 -4.13
CA TYR A 68 10.11 4.37 -5.44
C TYR A 68 10.39 5.59 -6.32
N LEU A 69 9.48 6.57 -6.35
CA LEU A 69 9.64 7.80 -7.12
C LEU A 69 10.81 8.66 -6.62
N LYS A 70 11.06 8.64 -5.30
CA LYS A 70 12.21 9.31 -4.66
C LYS A 70 13.50 8.50 -4.74
N ASN A 71 13.46 7.27 -5.27
CA ASN A 71 14.58 6.32 -5.26
C ASN A 71 15.15 6.05 -3.85
N GLU A 72 14.36 6.32 -2.81
CA GLU A 72 14.68 6.14 -1.39
C GLU A 72 14.01 4.88 -0.85
N ILE A 73 14.12 3.76 -1.58
CA ILE A 73 13.52 2.49 -1.12
C ILE A 73 14.23 2.04 0.15
N ASN A 74 13.64 2.39 1.29
CA ASN A 74 14.18 2.06 2.59
C ASN A 74 13.61 0.71 3.06
N LYS A 75 14.50 -0.27 3.27
CA LYS A 75 14.16 -1.62 3.77
C LYS A 75 13.38 -1.59 5.10
N LYS A 76 13.55 -0.52 5.88
CA LYS A 76 12.79 -0.29 7.13
C LYS A 76 11.29 -0.14 6.90
N PHE A 77 10.86 0.46 5.78
CA PHE A 77 9.43 0.57 5.45
C PHE A 77 8.82 -0.79 5.16
N ILE A 78 9.50 -1.62 4.36
CA ILE A 78 9.04 -2.97 4.04
C ILE A 78 8.82 -3.77 5.33
N PHE A 79 9.75 -3.67 6.28
CA PHE A 79 9.64 -4.35 7.57
C PHE A 79 8.47 -3.83 8.42
N GLN A 80 8.25 -2.51 8.48
CA GLN A 80 7.14 -1.92 9.22
C GLN A 80 5.78 -2.38 8.68
N TYR A 81 5.60 -2.34 7.35
CA TYR A 81 4.34 -2.77 6.75
C TYR A 81 4.12 -4.28 6.79
N ALA A 82 5.20 -5.08 6.73
CA ALA A 82 5.12 -6.51 6.99
C ALA A 82 4.66 -6.80 8.42
N PHE A 83 5.23 -6.09 9.41
CA PHE A 83 4.83 -6.20 10.81
C PHE A 83 3.35 -5.83 11.02
N ILE A 84 2.91 -4.69 10.46
CA ILE A 84 1.50 -4.26 10.51
C ILE A 84 0.58 -5.33 9.91
N THR A 85 0.95 -5.91 8.77
CA THR A 85 0.18 -6.96 8.09
C THR A 85 0.03 -8.21 8.98
N VAL A 86 1.11 -8.65 9.62
CA VAL A 86 1.08 -9.81 10.54
C VAL A 86 0.21 -9.53 11.76
N VAL A 87 0.33 -8.35 12.36
CA VAL A 87 -0.51 -7.95 13.51
C VAL A 87 -2.00 -7.97 13.15
N PHE A 88 -2.36 -7.41 11.99
CA PHE A 88 -3.75 -7.43 11.55
C PHE A 88 -4.28 -8.83 11.23
N LEU A 89 -3.45 -9.70 10.65
CA LEU A 89 -3.82 -11.10 10.41
C LEU A 89 -4.09 -11.83 11.74
N ILE A 90 -3.25 -11.62 12.75
CA ILE A 90 -3.46 -12.19 14.10
C ILE A 90 -4.78 -11.66 14.69
N LEU A 91 -5.02 -10.36 14.62
CA LEU A 91 -6.26 -9.75 15.12
C LEU A 91 -7.50 -10.29 14.40
N MET A 92 -7.46 -10.48 13.08
CA MET A 92 -8.57 -11.07 12.32
C MET A 92 -8.87 -12.52 12.73
N VAL A 93 -7.86 -13.28 13.14
CA VAL A 93 -8.04 -14.65 13.62
C VAL A 93 -8.63 -14.69 15.02
N VAL A 94 -8.25 -13.77 15.90
CA VAL A 94 -8.72 -13.68 17.29
C VAL A 94 -10.12 -13.08 17.37
N PHE A 95 -10.38 -11.99 16.64
CA PHE A 95 -11.66 -11.30 16.58
C PHE A 95 -12.50 -11.84 15.41
N ARG A 96 -13.04 -13.04 15.62
CA ARG A 96 -14.12 -13.60 14.80
C ARG A 96 -15.47 -13.25 15.45
N PRO A 97 -16.53 -12.98 14.66
CA PRO A 97 -17.86 -12.67 15.18
C PRO A 97 -18.46 -13.84 15.97
#